data_AF-A0A1V4I2J9-F1
#
_entry.id   AF-A0A1V4I2J9-F1
#
_cell.length_a   1.000
_cell.length_b   1.000
_cell.length_c   1.000
_cell.angle_alpha   90.00
_cell.angle_beta   90.00
_cell.angle_gamma   90.00
#
_symmetry.space_group_name_H-M   'P 1'
#
loop_
_entity.id
_entity.type
_entity.pdbx_description
1 polymer ?
#
loop_
_entity_poly.entity_id
_entity_poly.type
_entity_poly.pdbx_seq_one_letter_code
_entity_poly.pdbx_strand_id
1 'polypeptide(L)'
;MLKATAEEIEEVREYFEWQAPDLEVTFMQKVYSEAVINTRHDVWDIHTNKDRWWVITGGTNLYSQEQFPNMDLALTFHIGLILRIPRTEEQHEGDQRILPFGPVFEKIKEAGTAVTQAHNLAGYQAVGVRCRETLLELIAVAQDAAIWTDTPPQRANFRAWTEIICNALLPGDTNKERRGALKGALESAWTFSNWLTHSKSATWLDADMAHSLTQHASGMAISPIVRELRGVPNECPDCHSPRLEPEQAENTAVPGVLWERPRCADCGWTGRPVPILDLENGQAIITREGEDSDEHGIMTVPLRTIVKPGNPPIEPLKEIETGPPEPFVYFAYGPNMSTARLRKHMPSCKPLGTATLPGHALHFHKRSIDKSGKCNAFASGNDNSVIGVLFSFDPAERGKLDEAEGVGSGYKHAMVTVINDKGRRRKVLTYLATPDYIDDSLKPYGWYKDFVLAGGKEHGLPPEYIAEYIQSVEAIEDPNKTRDRKQRTTLGSPGR
;
A
#
# COMPACT_ATOMS: atom_id res chain seq x y z
N MET A 1 -8.52 4.40 28.65
CA MET A 1 -7.20 4.48 27.99
C MET A 1 -6.92 3.15 27.33
N LEU A 2 -6.60 3.14 26.04
CA LEU A 2 -6.34 1.91 25.30
C LEU A 2 -4.86 1.55 25.40
N LYS A 3 -4.58 0.25 25.54
CA LYS A 3 -3.20 -0.24 25.44
C LYS A 3 -2.80 -0.24 23.96
N ALA A 4 -1.61 0.26 23.67
CA ALA A 4 -1.00 0.18 22.34
C ALA A 4 0.30 -0.62 22.43
N THR A 5 0.61 -1.34 21.37
CA THR A 5 1.86 -2.08 21.20
C THR A 5 3.03 -1.12 20.94
N ALA A 6 4.25 -1.56 21.21
CA ALA A 6 5.45 -0.76 20.92
C ALA A 6 5.58 -0.43 19.43
N GLU A 7 5.11 -1.32 18.56
CA GLU A 7 5.12 -1.15 17.11
C GLU A 7 4.12 -0.07 16.65
N GLU A 8 2.87 -0.11 17.12
CA GLU A 8 1.86 0.93 16.83
C GLU A 8 2.33 2.33 17.29
N ILE A 9 2.98 2.40 18.46
CA ILE A 9 3.54 3.64 19.01
C ILE A 9 4.63 4.19 18.08
N GLU A 10 5.54 3.33 17.62
CA GLU A 10 6.65 3.77 16.76
C GLU A 10 6.15 4.17 15.37
N GLU A 11 5.18 3.45 14.79
CA GLU A 11 4.59 3.79 13.49
C GLU A 11 3.95 5.19 13.50
N VAL A 12 3.17 5.50 14.54
CA VAL A 12 2.53 6.81 14.68
C VAL A 12 3.57 7.91 14.95
N ARG A 13 4.62 7.61 15.72
CA ARG A 13 5.73 8.54 15.96
C ARG A 13 6.50 8.84 14.68
N GLU A 14 6.89 7.80 13.93
CA GLU A 14 7.59 7.95 12.65
C GLU A 14 6.77 8.80 11.68
N TYR A 15 5.46 8.54 11.59
CA TYR A 15 4.56 9.33 10.77
C TYR A 15 4.52 10.80 11.22
N PHE A 16 4.36 11.05 12.53
CA PHE A 16 4.31 12.40 13.07
C PHE A 16 5.61 13.16 12.84
N GLU A 17 6.77 12.57 13.14
CA GLU A 17 8.08 13.20 12.92
C GLU A 17 8.40 13.42 11.44
N TRP A 18 7.90 12.55 10.55
CA TRP A 18 8.00 12.75 9.12
C TRP A 18 7.17 13.94 8.64
N GLN A 19 5.92 14.04 9.11
CA GLN A 19 5.01 15.10 8.72
C GLN A 19 5.23 16.42 9.45
N ALA A 20 5.87 16.41 10.63
CA ALA A 20 6.16 17.53 11.51
C ALA A 20 7.61 17.51 12.04
N PRO A 21 8.63 17.63 11.16
CA PRO A 21 10.04 17.48 11.55
C PRO A 21 10.59 18.58 12.46
N ASP A 22 9.88 19.70 12.60
CA ASP A 22 10.19 20.83 13.47
C ASP A 22 9.58 20.74 14.88
N LEU A 23 8.78 19.69 15.15
CA LEU A 23 8.14 19.43 16.43
C LEU A 23 8.73 18.17 17.09
N GLU A 24 8.95 18.23 18.41
CA GLU A 24 9.44 17.09 19.18
C GLU A 24 8.32 16.53 20.04
N VAL A 25 8.03 15.23 19.89
CA VAL A 25 6.98 14.53 20.64
C VAL A 25 7.43 14.29 22.09
N THR A 26 6.75 14.94 23.04
CA THR A 26 7.00 14.80 24.48
C THR A 26 6.11 13.72 25.11
N PHE A 27 4.90 13.54 24.59
CA PHE A 27 3.92 12.56 25.05
C PHE A 27 3.05 12.07 23.88
N MET A 28 2.65 10.81 23.95
CA MET A 28 1.75 10.20 22.95
C MET A 28 0.93 9.11 23.62
N GLN A 29 -0.37 9.07 23.34
CA GLN A 29 -1.27 8.05 23.86
C GLN A 29 -2.42 7.75 22.91
N LYS A 30 -2.72 6.46 22.71
CA LYS A 30 -3.94 6.00 22.03
C LYS A 30 -5.15 6.21 22.94
N VAL A 31 -6.05 7.10 22.53
CA VAL A 31 -7.21 7.52 23.35
C VAL A 31 -8.51 6.86 22.92
N TYR A 32 -8.66 6.54 21.63
CA TYR A 32 -9.90 6.00 21.07
C TYR A 32 -9.63 5.14 19.83
N SER A 33 -10.61 4.31 19.45
CA SER A 33 -10.52 3.36 18.35
C SER A 33 -11.92 3.05 17.83
N GLU A 34 -12.17 3.25 16.54
CA GLU A 34 -13.47 3.01 15.91
C GLU A 34 -13.29 2.35 14.54
N ALA A 35 -14.15 1.38 14.21
CA ALA A 35 -14.13 0.71 12.91
C ALA A 35 -15.31 1.19 12.06
N VAL A 36 -15.02 1.71 10.86
CA VAL A 36 -16.01 2.25 9.91
C VAL A 36 -15.72 1.70 8.52
N ILE A 37 -16.73 1.07 7.89
CA ILE A 37 -16.68 0.51 6.52
C ILE A 37 -15.37 -0.26 6.27
N ASN A 38 -15.10 -1.27 7.12
CA ASN A 38 -13.93 -2.15 7.09
C ASN A 38 -12.56 -1.53 7.44
N THR A 39 -12.48 -0.25 7.76
CA THR A 39 -11.22 0.39 8.21
C THR A 39 -11.29 0.74 9.69
N ARG A 40 -10.24 0.35 10.43
CA ARG A 40 -10.06 0.74 11.84
C ARG A 40 -9.33 2.08 11.91
N HIS A 41 -9.92 3.02 12.64
CA HIS A 41 -9.38 4.35 12.89
C HIS A 41 -9.01 4.46 14.37
N ASP A 42 -7.71 4.45 14.65
CA ASP A 42 -7.19 4.68 15.99
C ASP A 42 -6.80 6.14 16.17
N VAL A 43 -7.30 6.76 17.23
CA VAL A 43 -7.04 8.17 17.56
C VAL A 43 -5.99 8.26 18.66
N TRP A 44 -5.00 9.10 18.42
CA TRP A 44 -3.85 9.34 19.28
C TRP A 44 -3.79 10.79 19.71
N ASP A 45 -3.65 11.03 21.02
CA ASP A 45 -3.34 12.34 21.59
C ASP A 45 -1.82 12.49 21.67
N ILE A 46 -1.27 13.45 20.93
CA ILE A 46 0.16 13.73 20.87
C ILE A 46 0.43 15.12 21.42
N HIS A 47 1.34 15.22 22.38
CA HIS A 47 1.83 16.49 22.90
C HIS A 47 3.26 16.69 22.41
N THR A 48 3.55 17.92 21.98
CA THR A 48 4.87 18.30 21.50
C THR A 48 5.53 19.28 22.47
N ASN A 49 6.70 19.78 22.10
CA ASN A 49 7.37 20.89 22.78
C ASN A 49 6.64 22.25 22.61
N LYS A 50 5.66 22.37 21.70
CA LYS A 50 4.95 23.63 21.41
C LYS A 50 3.44 23.55 21.59
N ASP A 51 2.83 22.43 21.20
CA ASP A 51 1.39 22.32 20.98
C ASP A 51 0.87 20.87 21.08
N ARG A 52 -0.41 20.65 20.79
CA ARG A 52 -1.11 19.36 20.90
C ARG A 52 -1.83 18.99 19.61
N TRP A 53 -1.82 17.70 19.29
CA TRP A 53 -2.32 17.16 18.03
C TRP A 53 -3.14 15.89 18.25
N TRP A 54 -4.10 15.65 17.36
CA TRP A 54 -4.68 14.34 17.13
C TRP A 54 -3.96 13.69 15.95
N VAL A 55 -3.55 12.43 16.09
CA VAL A 55 -3.20 11.58 14.94
C VAL A 55 -4.23 10.48 14.81
N ILE A 56 -4.84 10.36 13.64
CA ILE A 56 -5.88 9.37 13.37
C ILE A 56 -5.37 8.45 12.27
N THR A 57 -5.34 7.14 12.53
CA THR A 57 -4.90 6.07 11.62
C THR A 57 -6.06 5.57 10.74
N GLY A 58 -5.79 4.69 9.77
CA GLY A 58 -6.79 4.26 8.77
C GLY A 58 -6.79 5.12 7.51
N GLY A 59 -5.62 5.65 7.15
CA GLY A 59 -5.43 6.79 6.25
C GLY A 59 -4.67 7.91 6.97
N THR A 60 -3.57 7.54 7.62
CA THR A 60 -2.99 8.29 8.75
C THR A 60 -2.84 9.78 8.47
N ASN A 61 -3.39 10.63 9.35
CA ASN A 61 -3.37 12.09 9.22
C ASN A 61 -3.27 12.77 10.60
N LEU A 62 -2.76 14.01 10.60
CA LEU A 62 -2.59 14.84 11.81
C LEU A 62 -3.53 16.04 11.81
N TYR A 63 -4.07 16.36 12.99
CA TYR A 63 -5.05 17.43 13.21
C TYR A 63 -4.67 18.24 14.44
N SER A 64 -4.53 19.56 14.31
CA SER A 64 -4.24 20.43 15.45
C SER A 64 -5.41 20.44 16.44
N GLN A 65 -5.14 20.30 17.74
CA GLN A 65 -6.19 20.43 18.77
C GLN A 65 -6.71 21.85 18.92
N GLU A 66 -5.97 22.86 18.44
CA GLU A 66 -6.47 24.23 18.39
C GLU A 66 -7.65 24.35 17.41
N GLN A 67 -7.59 23.60 16.30
CA GLN A 67 -8.61 23.60 15.25
C GLN A 67 -9.70 22.57 15.52
N PHE A 68 -9.31 21.41 16.04
CA PHE A 68 -10.19 20.32 16.41
C PHE A 68 -10.12 20.13 17.93
N PRO A 69 -10.78 21.01 18.71
CA PRO A 69 -10.72 20.94 20.17
C PRO A 69 -11.37 19.66 20.73
N ASN A 70 -12.21 19.02 19.92
CA ASN A 70 -12.84 17.75 20.25
C ASN A 70 -12.32 16.64 19.31
N MET A 71 -11.95 15.52 19.91
CA MET A 71 -11.62 14.25 19.25
C MET A 71 -12.70 13.81 18.26
N ASP A 72 -13.98 13.86 18.65
CA ASP A 72 -15.09 13.40 17.80
C ASP A 72 -15.21 14.24 16.52
N LEU A 73 -14.91 15.53 16.62
CA LEU A 73 -14.90 16.44 15.47
C LEU A 73 -13.73 16.09 14.52
N ALA A 74 -12.54 15.83 15.07
CA ALA A 74 -11.39 15.39 14.29
C ALA A 74 -11.67 14.06 13.58
N LEU A 75 -12.25 13.09 14.29
CA LEU A 75 -12.55 11.77 13.77
C LEU A 75 -13.62 11.80 12.68
N THR A 76 -14.71 12.55 12.89
CA THR A 76 -15.77 12.71 11.89
C THR A 76 -15.23 13.35 10.61
N PHE A 77 -14.42 14.40 10.75
CA PHE A 77 -13.77 15.04 9.60
C PHE A 77 -12.81 14.10 8.89
N HIS A 78 -11.98 13.36 9.64
CA HIS A 78 -11.05 12.37 9.10
C HIS A 78 -11.78 11.30 8.29
N ILE A 79 -12.81 10.68 8.85
CA ILE A 79 -13.59 9.65 8.16
C ILE A 79 -14.19 10.23 6.87
N GLY A 80 -14.78 11.43 6.93
CA GLY A 80 -15.32 12.10 5.75
C GLY A 80 -14.26 12.39 4.67
N LEU A 81 -13.04 12.73 5.07
CA LEU A 81 -11.91 12.96 4.18
C LEU A 81 -11.39 11.66 3.56
N ILE A 82 -11.20 10.61 4.36
CA ILE A 82 -10.73 9.28 3.89
C ILE A 82 -11.75 8.63 2.94
N LEU A 83 -13.04 8.85 3.14
CA LEU A 83 -14.05 8.38 2.18
C LEU A 83 -13.98 9.10 0.83
N ARG A 84 -13.43 10.32 0.78
CA ARG A 84 -13.34 11.18 -0.42
C ARG A 84 -12.03 11.07 -1.18
N ILE A 85 -10.97 10.63 -0.53
CA ILE A 85 -9.69 10.36 -1.19
C ILE A 85 -9.87 9.09 -2.02
N PRO A 86 -9.58 9.10 -3.34
CA PRO A 86 -9.56 7.90 -4.14
C PRO A 86 -8.62 6.90 -3.47
N ARG A 87 -9.15 5.75 -3.08
CA ARG A 87 -8.30 4.68 -2.56
C ARG A 87 -7.36 4.25 -3.69
N THR A 88 -6.17 3.73 -3.38
CA THR A 88 -5.25 3.20 -4.41
C THR A 88 -5.99 2.25 -5.36
N GLU A 89 -5.55 2.12 -6.62
CA GLU A 89 -6.21 1.25 -7.62
C GLU A 89 -6.56 -0.14 -7.05
N GLU A 90 -5.65 -0.74 -6.26
CA GLU A 90 -5.83 -2.02 -5.55
C GLU A 90 -7.02 -2.07 -4.56
N GLN A 91 -7.44 -0.94 -3.99
CA GLN A 91 -8.59 -0.86 -3.07
C GLN A 91 -9.88 -0.48 -3.80
N HIS A 92 -9.78 0.24 -4.92
CA HIS A 92 -10.91 0.38 -5.85
C HIS A 92 -11.33 -0.99 -6.40
N GLU A 93 -10.40 -1.93 -6.58
CA GLU A 93 -10.72 -3.30 -7.00
C GLU A 93 -11.70 -4.00 -6.05
N GLY A 94 -11.61 -3.76 -4.73
CA GLY A 94 -12.57 -4.33 -3.76
C GLY A 94 -13.97 -3.71 -3.82
N ASP A 95 -14.06 -2.46 -4.28
CA ASP A 95 -15.28 -1.66 -4.37
C ASP A 95 -15.88 -1.63 -5.80
N GLN A 96 -15.14 -2.09 -6.80
CA GLN A 96 -15.58 -2.21 -8.18
C GLN A 96 -16.51 -3.42 -8.32
N ARG A 97 -17.62 -3.24 -9.03
CA ARG A 97 -18.49 -4.33 -9.45
C ARG A 97 -17.83 -5.08 -10.60
N ILE A 98 -16.82 -5.88 -10.28
CA ILE A 98 -15.80 -6.41 -11.20
C ILE A 98 -16.32 -7.43 -12.24
N LEU A 99 -17.62 -7.71 -12.34
CA LEU A 99 -18.11 -8.93 -12.99
C LEU A 99 -19.50 -8.73 -13.61
N PRO A 100 -19.99 -9.66 -14.47
CA PRO A 100 -21.40 -9.66 -14.92
C PRO A 100 -22.42 -9.66 -13.77
N PHE A 101 -21.96 -9.87 -12.54
CA PHE A 101 -22.71 -9.72 -11.29
C PHE A 101 -22.89 -8.26 -10.81
N GLY A 102 -22.47 -7.25 -11.57
CA GLY A 102 -22.71 -5.84 -11.22
C GLY A 102 -24.17 -5.52 -10.86
N PRO A 103 -25.17 -5.96 -11.64
CA PRO A 103 -26.58 -5.83 -11.28
C PRO A 103 -26.94 -6.51 -9.94
N VAL A 104 -26.26 -7.59 -9.57
CA VAL A 104 -26.47 -8.27 -8.27
C VAL A 104 -25.97 -7.39 -7.12
N PHE A 105 -24.77 -6.81 -7.25
CA PHE A 105 -24.23 -5.90 -6.25
C PHE A 105 -25.06 -4.62 -6.11
N GLU A 106 -25.63 -4.10 -7.20
CA GLU A 106 -26.65 -3.04 -7.14
C GLU A 106 -27.84 -3.44 -6.28
N LYS A 107 -28.45 -4.59 -6.58
CA LYS A 107 -29.60 -5.06 -5.82
C LYS A 107 -29.29 -5.35 -4.35
N ILE A 108 -28.09 -5.83 -4.02
CA ILE A 108 -27.62 -5.97 -2.62
C ILE A 108 -27.57 -4.59 -1.93
N LYS A 109 -27.02 -3.57 -2.59
CA LYS A 109 -26.94 -2.20 -2.08
C LYS A 109 -28.34 -1.61 -1.88
N GLU A 110 -29.20 -1.72 -2.87
CA GLU A 110 -30.60 -1.27 -2.79
C GLU A 110 -31.37 -1.96 -1.66
N ALA A 111 -31.17 -3.27 -1.47
CA ALA A 111 -31.76 -4.01 -0.36
C ALA A 111 -31.26 -3.48 1.01
N GLY A 112 -29.97 -3.15 1.13
CA GLY A 112 -29.40 -2.54 2.33
C GLY A 112 -29.96 -1.14 2.61
N THR A 113 -30.08 -0.29 1.58
CA THR A 113 -30.74 1.02 1.70
C THR A 113 -32.20 0.86 2.15
N ALA A 114 -32.91 -0.14 1.63
CA ALA A 114 -34.29 -0.43 2.02
C ALA A 114 -34.39 -0.86 3.50
N VAL A 115 -33.42 -1.59 4.05
CA VAL A 115 -33.36 -1.92 5.50
C VAL A 115 -33.29 -0.64 6.33
N THR A 116 -32.43 0.32 5.94
CA THR A 116 -32.27 1.58 6.67
C THR A 116 -33.54 2.44 6.64
N GLN A 117 -34.30 2.39 5.55
CA GLN A 117 -35.52 3.16 5.35
C GLN A 117 -36.78 2.47 5.89
N ALA A 118 -36.71 1.20 6.26
CA ALA A 118 -37.87 0.43 6.70
C ALA A 118 -38.24 0.76 8.17
N HIS A 119 -39.45 1.31 8.37
CA HIS A 119 -39.97 1.67 9.69
C HIS A 119 -41.26 0.94 10.09
N ASN A 120 -41.75 0.04 9.24
CA ASN A 120 -43.00 -0.69 9.47
C ASN A 120 -42.98 -2.06 8.78
N LEU A 121 -44.00 -2.89 9.08
CA LEU A 121 -44.13 -4.25 8.54
C LEU A 121 -44.07 -4.31 7.01
N ALA A 122 -44.71 -3.38 6.31
CA ALA A 122 -44.70 -3.35 4.85
C ALA A 122 -43.29 -3.06 4.31
N GLY A 123 -42.53 -2.19 4.99
CA GLY A 123 -41.12 -1.95 4.71
C GLY A 123 -40.26 -3.19 4.88
N TYR A 124 -40.44 -3.94 5.98
CA TYR A 124 -39.70 -5.19 6.22
C TYR A 124 -40.03 -6.27 5.18
N GLN A 125 -41.31 -6.40 4.80
CA GLN A 125 -41.72 -7.31 3.72
C GLN A 125 -41.09 -6.91 2.38
N ALA A 126 -41.01 -5.62 2.08
CA ALA A 126 -40.38 -5.10 0.85
C ALA A 126 -38.88 -5.43 0.80
N VAL A 127 -38.17 -5.38 1.94
CA VAL A 127 -36.78 -5.85 2.04
C VAL A 127 -36.68 -7.34 1.66
N GLY A 128 -37.61 -8.17 2.14
CA GLY A 128 -37.68 -9.58 1.75
C GLY A 128 -37.83 -9.78 0.24
N VAL A 129 -38.66 -8.96 -0.42
CA VAL A 129 -38.87 -9.01 -1.89
C VAL A 129 -37.57 -8.68 -2.60
N ARG A 130 -36.91 -7.58 -2.21
CA ARG A 130 -35.62 -7.15 -2.79
C ARG A 130 -34.55 -8.23 -2.62
N CYS A 131 -34.42 -8.82 -1.43
CA CYS A 131 -33.47 -9.91 -1.18
C CYS A 131 -33.73 -11.13 -2.08
N ARG A 132 -35.00 -11.51 -2.28
CA ARG A 132 -35.36 -12.60 -3.19
C ARG A 132 -35.03 -12.28 -4.64
N GLU A 133 -35.30 -11.05 -5.08
CA GLU A 133 -34.95 -10.60 -6.43
C GLU A 133 -33.44 -10.58 -6.67
N THR A 134 -32.65 -10.19 -5.66
CA THR A 134 -31.18 -10.27 -5.71
C THR A 134 -30.69 -11.70 -5.94
N LEU A 135 -31.27 -12.67 -5.21
CA LEU A 135 -30.91 -14.09 -5.37
C LEU A 135 -31.31 -14.64 -6.76
N LEU A 136 -32.44 -14.19 -7.31
CA LEU A 136 -32.83 -14.54 -8.67
C LEU A 136 -31.89 -13.90 -9.71
N GLU A 137 -31.48 -12.66 -9.51
CA GLU A 137 -30.51 -11.97 -10.37
C GLU A 137 -29.17 -12.72 -10.38
N LEU A 138 -28.68 -13.14 -9.21
CA LEU A 138 -27.46 -13.94 -9.06
C LEU A 138 -27.52 -15.22 -9.92
N ILE A 139 -28.63 -15.94 -9.84
CA ILE A 139 -28.81 -17.16 -10.63
C ILE A 139 -29.02 -16.86 -12.11
N ALA A 140 -29.72 -15.78 -12.47
CA ALA A 140 -29.92 -15.38 -13.86
C ALA A 140 -28.60 -15.05 -14.54
N VAL A 141 -27.74 -14.26 -13.88
CA VAL A 141 -26.39 -13.96 -14.36
C VAL A 141 -25.58 -15.24 -14.52
N ALA A 142 -25.64 -16.16 -13.56
CA ALA A 142 -24.94 -17.44 -13.67
C ALA A 142 -25.47 -18.30 -14.84
N GLN A 143 -26.79 -18.34 -15.07
CA GLN A 143 -27.44 -19.05 -16.17
C GLN A 143 -27.01 -18.51 -17.54
N ASP A 144 -26.88 -17.18 -17.67
CA ASP A 144 -26.51 -16.55 -18.94
C ASP A 144 -25.01 -16.66 -19.22
N ALA A 145 -24.21 -16.90 -18.18
CA ALA A 145 -22.77 -16.98 -18.30
C ALA A 145 -22.25 -18.35 -18.76
N ALA A 146 -22.99 -19.45 -18.52
CA ALA A 146 -22.56 -20.80 -18.91
C ALA A 146 -23.72 -21.78 -19.12
N ILE A 147 -23.46 -22.86 -19.87
CA ILE A 147 -24.38 -23.99 -20.01
C ILE A 147 -24.10 -24.99 -18.90
N TRP A 148 -25.03 -25.13 -17.95
CA TRP A 148 -24.85 -25.97 -16.76
C TRP A 148 -25.49 -27.36 -16.86
N THR A 149 -26.48 -27.54 -17.73
CA THR A 149 -27.23 -28.78 -17.90
C THR A 149 -27.89 -28.83 -19.28
N ASP A 150 -28.04 -30.03 -19.83
CA ASP A 150 -28.77 -30.27 -21.08
C ASP A 150 -30.30 -30.20 -20.91
N THR A 151 -30.79 -30.35 -19.68
CA THR A 151 -32.23 -30.32 -19.35
C THR A 151 -32.51 -29.23 -18.30
N PRO A 152 -32.58 -27.96 -18.70
CA PRO A 152 -32.74 -26.84 -17.76
C PRO A 152 -34.14 -26.82 -17.13
N PRO A 153 -34.25 -26.62 -15.79
CA PRO A 153 -35.53 -26.35 -15.15
C PRO A 153 -36.03 -24.92 -15.48
N GLN A 154 -37.24 -24.57 -15.04
CA GLN A 154 -37.77 -23.21 -15.19
C GLN A 154 -36.77 -22.18 -14.65
N ARG A 155 -36.50 -21.09 -15.40
CA ARG A 155 -35.46 -20.09 -15.04
C ARG A 155 -35.64 -19.52 -13.63
N ALA A 156 -36.88 -19.30 -13.20
CA ALA A 156 -37.21 -18.77 -11.87
C ALA A 156 -37.09 -19.81 -10.73
N ASN A 157 -36.80 -21.09 -11.02
CA ASN A 157 -36.68 -22.13 -10.01
C ASN A 157 -35.30 -22.07 -9.33
N PHE A 158 -35.16 -21.14 -8.38
CA PHE A 158 -33.92 -20.88 -7.66
C PHE A 158 -33.30 -22.13 -7.04
N ARG A 159 -34.10 -22.99 -6.39
CA ARG A 159 -33.59 -24.18 -5.70
C ARG A 159 -33.00 -25.21 -6.66
N ALA A 160 -33.71 -25.52 -7.74
CA ALA A 160 -33.22 -26.46 -8.75
C ALA A 160 -31.93 -25.94 -9.42
N TRP A 161 -31.87 -24.64 -9.73
CA TRP A 161 -30.68 -24.03 -10.31
C TRP A 161 -29.51 -23.99 -9.33
N THR A 162 -29.76 -23.73 -8.04
CA THR A 162 -28.75 -23.80 -6.98
C THR A 162 -28.14 -25.20 -6.91
N GLU A 163 -28.95 -26.24 -6.97
CA GLU A 163 -28.45 -27.61 -6.99
C GLU A 163 -27.55 -27.90 -8.20
N ILE A 164 -28.01 -27.52 -9.40
CA ILE A 164 -27.30 -27.76 -10.67
C ILE A 164 -25.96 -27.01 -10.68
N ILE A 165 -25.98 -25.71 -10.43
CA ILE A 165 -24.80 -24.85 -10.48
C ILE A 165 -23.78 -25.27 -9.42
N CYS A 166 -24.19 -25.47 -8.16
CA CYS A 166 -23.25 -25.88 -7.11
C CYS A 166 -22.67 -27.28 -7.32
N ASN A 167 -23.40 -28.20 -7.96
CA ASN A 167 -22.87 -29.52 -8.32
C ASN A 167 -21.84 -29.44 -9.46
N ALA A 168 -22.07 -28.58 -10.44
CA ALA A 168 -21.15 -28.36 -11.55
C ALA A 168 -19.86 -27.63 -11.13
N LEU A 169 -19.98 -26.60 -10.28
CA LEU A 169 -18.83 -25.82 -9.78
C LEU A 169 -17.88 -26.64 -8.89
N LEU A 170 -18.44 -27.59 -8.14
CA LEU A 170 -17.70 -28.33 -7.12
C LEU A 170 -17.98 -29.83 -7.31
N PRO A 171 -17.46 -30.46 -8.38
CA PRO A 171 -17.68 -31.87 -8.64
C PRO A 171 -16.87 -32.75 -7.68
N GLY A 172 -17.28 -34.01 -7.58
CA GLY A 172 -16.58 -35.04 -6.80
C GLY A 172 -16.91 -35.03 -5.29
N ASP A 173 -16.41 -36.06 -4.60
CA ASP A 173 -16.65 -36.30 -3.17
C ASP A 173 -15.77 -35.45 -2.26
N THR A 174 -14.56 -35.08 -2.71
CA THR A 174 -13.63 -34.21 -1.96
C THR A 174 -14.19 -32.82 -1.71
N ASN A 175 -15.13 -32.37 -2.55
CA ASN A 175 -15.78 -31.07 -2.43
C ASN A 175 -17.14 -31.13 -1.70
N LYS A 176 -17.53 -32.27 -1.12
CA LYS A 176 -18.84 -32.44 -0.46
C LYS A 176 -19.14 -31.36 0.58
N GLU A 177 -18.19 -31.07 1.47
CA GLU A 177 -18.38 -30.08 2.54
C GLU A 177 -18.48 -28.65 1.98
N ARG A 178 -17.62 -28.30 1.02
CA ARG A 178 -17.64 -26.97 0.35
C ARG A 178 -18.96 -26.74 -0.36
N ARG A 179 -19.43 -27.76 -1.09
CA ARG A 179 -20.70 -27.74 -1.81
C ARG A 179 -21.88 -27.67 -0.85
N GLY A 180 -21.82 -28.39 0.28
CA GLY A 180 -22.81 -28.33 1.34
C GLY A 180 -22.93 -26.93 1.96
N ALA A 181 -21.81 -26.29 2.29
CA ALA A 181 -21.78 -24.94 2.83
C ALA A 181 -22.40 -23.91 1.86
N LEU A 182 -22.01 -23.96 0.59
CA LEU A 182 -22.54 -23.05 -0.44
C LEU A 182 -24.04 -23.22 -0.64
N LYS A 183 -24.52 -24.46 -0.78
CA LYS A 183 -25.96 -24.74 -0.90
C LYS A 183 -26.72 -24.30 0.33
N GLY A 184 -26.21 -24.60 1.53
CA GLY A 184 -26.82 -24.22 2.79
C GLY A 184 -26.98 -22.70 2.94
N ALA A 185 -25.97 -21.92 2.53
CA ALA A 185 -26.05 -20.46 2.55
C ALA A 185 -27.14 -19.93 1.60
N LEU A 186 -27.16 -20.38 0.34
CA LEU A 186 -28.16 -19.98 -0.67
C LEU A 186 -29.58 -20.39 -0.28
N GLU A 187 -29.76 -21.62 0.22
CA GLU A 187 -31.06 -22.12 0.68
C GLU A 187 -31.58 -21.38 1.91
N SER A 188 -30.69 -21.05 2.85
CA SER A 188 -31.05 -20.28 4.05
C SER A 188 -31.48 -18.87 3.67
N ALA A 189 -30.70 -18.18 2.82
CA ALA A 189 -31.04 -16.85 2.33
C ALA A 189 -32.38 -16.84 1.58
N TRP A 190 -32.60 -17.81 0.68
CA TRP A 190 -33.84 -17.95 -0.07
C TRP A 190 -35.05 -18.24 0.81
N THR A 191 -34.91 -19.15 1.76
CA THR A 191 -36.02 -19.56 2.64
C THR A 191 -36.38 -18.43 3.58
N PHE A 192 -35.38 -17.75 4.13
CA PHE A 192 -35.58 -16.65 5.06
C PHE A 192 -36.18 -15.41 4.37
N SER A 193 -35.72 -15.04 3.18
CA SER A 193 -36.28 -13.92 2.42
C SER A 193 -37.74 -14.17 2.02
N ASN A 194 -38.09 -15.39 1.60
CA ASN A 194 -39.48 -15.76 1.30
C ASN A 194 -40.39 -15.78 2.53
N TRP A 195 -39.88 -16.19 3.69
CA TRP A 195 -40.63 -16.06 4.93
C TRP A 195 -40.89 -14.59 5.26
N LEU A 196 -39.86 -13.74 5.17
CA LEU A 196 -39.96 -12.31 5.46
C LEU A 196 -41.01 -11.62 4.57
N THR A 197 -41.08 -11.97 3.28
CA THR A 197 -42.09 -11.39 2.36
C THR A 197 -43.54 -11.66 2.76
N HIS A 198 -43.80 -12.70 3.55
CA HIS A 198 -45.15 -13.10 3.94
C HIS A 198 -45.40 -13.02 5.45
N SER A 199 -44.39 -12.64 6.23
CA SER A 199 -44.48 -12.55 7.68
C SER A 199 -45.44 -11.44 8.10
N LYS A 200 -46.29 -11.73 9.09
CA LYS A 200 -47.24 -10.76 9.68
C LYS A 200 -46.69 -10.07 10.93
N SER A 201 -45.53 -10.51 11.41
CA SER A 201 -44.94 -10.08 12.67
C SER A 201 -43.44 -9.82 12.53
N ALA A 202 -42.97 -9.52 11.31
CA ALA A 202 -41.57 -9.21 11.06
C ALA A 202 -41.17 -7.90 11.72
N THR A 203 -39.91 -7.85 12.11
CA THR A 203 -39.24 -6.74 12.77
C THR A 203 -38.08 -6.24 11.92
N TRP A 204 -37.47 -5.13 12.35
CA TRP A 204 -36.27 -4.62 11.71
C TRP A 204 -35.11 -5.62 11.74
N LEU A 205 -34.95 -6.37 12.84
CA LEU A 205 -33.93 -7.42 12.95
C LEU A 205 -34.09 -8.50 11.89
N ASP A 206 -35.33 -8.84 11.54
CA ASP A 206 -35.60 -9.81 10.48
C ASP A 206 -35.21 -9.24 9.10
N ALA A 207 -35.46 -7.95 8.86
CA ALA A 207 -35.06 -7.30 7.61
C ALA A 207 -33.53 -7.22 7.46
N ASP A 208 -32.83 -6.83 8.53
CA ASP A 208 -31.36 -6.78 8.58
C ASP A 208 -30.73 -8.17 8.39
N MET A 209 -31.30 -9.19 9.04
CA MET A 209 -30.84 -10.58 8.89
C MET A 209 -31.06 -11.12 7.47
N ALA A 210 -32.19 -10.79 6.83
CA ALA A 210 -32.45 -11.19 5.43
C ALA A 210 -31.43 -10.57 4.46
N HIS A 211 -31.10 -9.29 4.66
CA HIS A 211 -30.07 -8.60 3.88
C HIS A 211 -28.69 -9.22 4.10
N SER A 212 -28.29 -9.41 5.36
CA SER A 212 -27.01 -10.02 5.72
C SER A 212 -26.83 -11.44 5.15
N LEU A 213 -27.86 -12.28 5.26
CA LEU A 213 -27.86 -13.63 4.67
C LEU A 213 -27.72 -13.59 3.15
N THR A 214 -28.42 -12.66 2.50
CA THR A 214 -28.37 -12.50 1.03
C THR A 214 -26.99 -12.04 0.57
N GLN A 215 -26.39 -11.08 1.28
CA GLN A 215 -25.03 -10.61 1.00
C GLN A 215 -24.00 -11.73 1.18
N HIS A 216 -24.09 -12.48 2.29
CA HIS A 216 -23.19 -13.60 2.56
C HIS A 216 -23.30 -14.71 1.50
N ALA A 217 -24.52 -15.15 1.19
CA ALA A 217 -24.76 -16.20 0.20
C ALA A 217 -24.29 -15.79 -1.21
N SER A 218 -24.53 -14.52 -1.59
CA SER A 218 -24.07 -13.99 -2.87
C SER A 218 -22.54 -13.92 -2.93
N GLY A 219 -21.88 -13.44 -1.87
CA GLY A 219 -20.42 -13.40 -1.80
C GLY A 219 -19.78 -14.78 -1.90
N MET A 220 -20.36 -15.79 -1.24
CA MET A 220 -19.90 -17.18 -1.33
C MET A 220 -20.08 -17.79 -2.73
N ALA A 221 -21.14 -17.41 -3.46
CA ALA A 221 -21.46 -17.98 -4.76
C ALA A 221 -20.68 -17.33 -5.91
N ILE A 222 -20.45 -16.02 -5.87
CA ILE A 222 -19.85 -15.27 -6.97
C ILE A 222 -18.42 -15.77 -7.26
N SER A 223 -17.57 -15.92 -6.25
CA SER A 223 -16.16 -16.27 -6.48
C SER A 223 -15.96 -17.62 -7.19
N PRO A 224 -16.62 -18.73 -6.78
CA PRO A 224 -16.57 -19.98 -7.52
C PRO A 224 -17.15 -19.88 -8.93
N ILE A 225 -18.27 -19.18 -9.13
CA ILE A 225 -18.87 -19.02 -10.47
C ILE A 225 -17.90 -18.31 -11.41
N VAL A 226 -17.28 -17.24 -10.94
CA VAL A 226 -16.31 -16.46 -11.71
C VAL A 226 -15.08 -17.28 -12.07
N ARG A 227 -14.59 -18.08 -11.12
CA ARG A 227 -13.48 -18.99 -11.35
C ARG A 227 -13.77 -19.97 -12.48
N GLU A 228 -14.97 -20.55 -12.50
CA GLU A 228 -15.43 -21.47 -13.54
C GLU A 228 -15.57 -20.76 -14.90
N LEU A 229 -16.21 -19.59 -14.93
CA LEU A 229 -16.38 -18.78 -16.14
C LEU A 229 -15.05 -18.36 -16.77
N ARG A 230 -14.04 -18.13 -15.93
CA ARG A 230 -12.68 -17.79 -16.36
C ARG A 230 -11.85 -19.02 -16.73
N GLY A 231 -12.38 -20.24 -16.55
CA GLY A 231 -11.68 -21.49 -16.85
C GLY A 231 -10.41 -21.68 -16.01
N VAL A 232 -10.38 -21.16 -14.79
CA VAL A 232 -9.20 -21.20 -13.92
C VAL A 232 -9.08 -22.61 -13.31
N PRO A 233 -7.98 -23.35 -13.58
CA PRO A 233 -7.83 -24.70 -13.06
C PRO A 233 -7.71 -24.73 -11.52
N ASN A 234 -7.90 -25.91 -10.93
CA ASN A 234 -7.77 -26.08 -9.48
C ASN A 234 -6.33 -25.94 -8.99
N GLU A 235 -5.39 -26.36 -9.83
CA GLU A 235 -3.95 -26.32 -9.62
C GLU A 235 -3.28 -25.85 -10.92
N CYS A 236 -2.08 -25.30 -10.82
CA CYS A 236 -1.30 -24.91 -11.97
C CYS A 236 -1.04 -26.14 -12.88
N PRO A 237 -1.37 -26.07 -14.19
CA PRO A 237 -1.11 -27.19 -15.10
C PRO A 237 0.37 -27.59 -15.19
N ASP A 238 1.28 -26.64 -14.98
CA ASP A 238 2.73 -26.87 -15.11
C ASP A 238 3.32 -27.44 -13.81
N CYS A 239 3.13 -26.75 -12.69
CA CYS A 239 3.80 -27.09 -11.43
C CYS A 239 2.89 -27.73 -10.37
N HIS A 240 1.60 -27.92 -10.67
CA HIS A 240 0.58 -28.47 -9.76
C HIS A 240 0.41 -27.67 -8.46
N SER A 241 0.96 -26.45 -8.39
CA SER A 241 0.76 -25.57 -7.25
C SER A 241 -0.68 -25.07 -7.20
N PRO A 242 -1.33 -25.04 -6.02
CA PRO A 242 -2.65 -24.42 -5.86
C PRO A 242 -2.58 -22.88 -5.85
N ARG A 243 -1.38 -22.26 -5.89
CA ARG A 243 -1.19 -20.80 -5.86
C ARG A 243 -1.39 -20.16 -7.23
N LEU A 244 -2.65 -19.99 -7.59
CA LEU A 244 -3.07 -19.20 -8.75
C LEU A 244 -3.63 -17.86 -8.29
N GLU A 245 -3.00 -16.77 -8.72
CA GLU A 245 -3.35 -15.39 -8.40
C GLU A 245 -3.88 -14.69 -9.66
N PRO A 246 -4.87 -13.80 -9.55
CA PRO A 246 -5.32 -13.01 -10.69
C PRO A 246 -4.24 -11.98 -11.10
N GLU A 247 -4.00 -11.85 -12.40
CA GLU A 247 -3.14 -10.84 -12.99
C GLU A 247 -3.97 -10.01 -13.98
N GLN A 248 -4.05 -8.71 -13.76
CA GLN A 248 -4.85 -7.78 -14.57
C GLN A 248 -3.96 -6.96 -15.51
N ALA A 249 -4.49 -6.64 -16.69
CA ALA A 249 -3.85 -5.75 -17.65
C ALA A 249 -4.89 -5.09 -18.56
N GLU A 250 -4.61 -3.87 -19.00
CA GLU A 250 -5.39 -3.22 -20.06
C GLU A 250 -4.94 -3.72 -21.44
N ASN A 251 -5.89 -4.02 -22.32
CA ASN A 251 -5.56 -4.43 -23.68
C ASN A 251 -5.33 -3.19 -24.54
N THR A 252 -4.10 -2.99 -25.01
CA THR A 252 -3.75 -1.90 -25.95
C THR A 252 -4.63 -1.82 -27.20
N ALA A 253 -5.30 -2.90 -27.61
CA ALA A 253 -6.20 -2.92 -28.76
C ALA A 253 -7.63 -2.42 -28.46
N VAL A 254 -8.07 -2.40 -27.19
CA VAL A 254 -9.37 -1.90 -26.74
C VAL A 254 -9.17 -1.10 -25.46
N PRO A 255 -8.77 0.18 -25.56
CA PRO A 255 -8.62 1.07 -24.42
C PRO A 255 -9.94 1.16 -23.64
N GLY A 256 -9.87 1.19 -22.31
CA GLY A 256 -11.06 1.22 -21.44
C GLY A 256 -11.56 -0.15 -20.99
N VAL A 257 -11.05 -1.25 -21.56
CA VAL A 257 -11.44 -2.62 -21.15
C VAL A 257 -10.33 -3.28 -20.33
N LEU A 258 -10.61 -3.55 -19.06
CA LEU A 258 -9.70 -4.27 -18.16
C LEU A 258 -9.82 -5.77 -18.39
N TRP A 259 -8.69 -6.46 -18.50
CA TRP A 259 -8.63 -7.91 -18.66
C TRP A 259 -7.97 -8.54 -17.44
N GLU A 260 -8.40 -9.75 -17.08
CA GLU A 260 -7.80 -10.55 -16.01
C GLU A 260 -7.47 -11.96 -16.51
N ARG A 261 -6.33 -12.51 -16.08
CA ARG A 261 -5.94 -13.91 -16.29
C ARG A 261 -5.40 -14.52 -15.00
N PRO A 262 -5.53 -15.84 -14.78
CA PRO A 262 -4.86 -16.49 -13.67
C PRO A 262 -3.35 -16.60 -13.96
N ARG A 263 -2.52 -16.34 -12.96
CA ARG A 263 -1.07 -16.53 -12.99
C ARG A 263 -0.64 -17.41 -11.82
N CYS A 264 0.24 -18.37 -12.07
CA CYS A 264 0.84 -19.15 -11.00
C CYS A 264 1.98 -18.37 -10.34
N ALA A 265 1.88 -18.13 -9.03
CA ALA A 265 2.91 -17.44 -8.27
C ALA A 265 4.25 -18.20 -8.24
N ASP A 266 4.21 -19.53 -8.37
CA ASP A 266 5.38 -20.39 -8.23
C ASP A 266 6.19 -20.58 -9.51
N CYS A 267 5.52 -20.73 -10.65
CA CYS A 267 6.19 -21.01 -11.93
C CYS A 267 5.94 -19.96 -13.00
N GLY A 268 5.03 -19.01 -12.76
CA GLY A 268 4.69 -17.96 -13.73
C GLY A 268 3.76 -18.41 -14.86
N TRP A 269 3.20 -19.62 -14.82
CA TRP A 269 2.18 -20.05 -15.79
C TRP A 269 1.03 -19.04 -15.84
N THR A 270 0.59 -18.66 -17.04
CA THR A 270 -0.54 -17.73 -17.23
C THR A 270 -1.65 -18.39 -18.02
N GLY A 271 -2.89 -18.29 -17.53
CA GLY A 271 -4.07 -18.75 -18.24
C GLY A 271 -4.60 -17.73 -19.25
N ARG A 272 -5.77 -18.05 -19.80
CA ARG A 272 -6.45 -17.21 -20.80
C ARG A 272 -6.90 -15.88 -20.17
N PRO A 273 -6.62 -14.72 -20.79
CA PRO A 273 -7.18 -13.46 -20.36
C PRO A 273 -8.65 -13.36 -20.75
N VAL A 274 -9.47 -12.86 -19.82
CA VAL A 274 -10.91 -12.64 -19.97
C VAL A 274 -11.19 -11.16 -19.69
N PRO A 275 -12.04 -10.48 -20.48
CA PRO A 275 -12.40 -9.09 -20.21
C PRO A 275 -13.28 -9.06 -18.95
N ILE A 276 -12.96 -8.18 -18.01
CA ILE A 276 -13.63 -8.09 -16.71
C ILE A 276 -14.36 -6.76 -16.49
N LEU A 277 -13.95 -5.67 -17.16
CA LEU A 277 -14.55 -4.36 -16.98
C LEU A 277 -14.56 -3.57 -18.28
N ASP A 278 -15.64 -2.85 -18.53
CA ASP A 278 -15.67 -1.67 -19.41
C ASP A 278 -15.78 -0.44 -18.49
N LEU A 279 -14.72 0.37 -18.43
CA LEU A 279 -14.56 1.47 -17.48
C LEU A 279 -15.67 2.53 -17.59
N GLU A 280 -16.42 2.59 -18.69
CA GLU A 280 -17.56 3.51 -18.86
C GLU A 280 -18.78 3.18 -17.98
N ASN A 281 -18.94 1.94 -17.51
CA ASN A 281 -20.13 1.47 -16.77
C ASN A 281 -19.92 1.33 -15.24
N GLY A 282 -18.73 1.65 -14.73
CA GLY A 282 -18.42 1.56 -13.30
C GLY A 282 -19.03 2.73 -12.51
N GLN A 283 -19.98 2.44 -11.62
CA GLN A 283 -20.55 3.48 -10.75
C GLN A 283 -19.57 3.79 -9.60
N ALA A 284 -19.06 5.02 -9.54
CA ALA A 284 -18.16 5.46 -8.48
C ALA A 284 -18.87 5.46 -7.11
N ILE A 285 -18.12 5.17 -6.03
CA ILE A 285 -18.60 5.27 -4.64
C ILE A 285 -19.10 6.68 -4.32
N ILE A 286 -18.52 7.68 -4.99
CA ILE A 286 -18.89 9.09 -4.89
C ILE A 286 -19.32 9.57 -6.28
N THR A 287 -20.61 9.86 -6.44
CA THR A 287 -21.15 10.60 -7.59
C THR A 287 -21.08 12.09 -7.28
N ARG A 288 -20.51 12.89 -8.19
CA ARG A 288 -20.46 14.36 -8.07
C ARG A 288 -21.40 14.97 -9.11
N GLU A 289 -22.27 15.88 -8.69
CA GLU A 289 -23.10 16.70 -9.58
C GLU A 289 -22.64 18.16 -9.44
N GLY A 290 -22.09 18.76 -10.51
CA GLY A 290 -21.54 20.13 -10.52
C GLY A 290 -20.51 20.37 -11.65
N GLU A 291 -20.03 21.60 -11.83
CA GLU A 291 -18.91 21.89 -12.75
C GLU A 291 -17.62 21.24 -12.22
N ASP A 292 -16.93 20.48 -13.08
CA ASP A 292 -15.63 19.91 -12.75
C ASP A 292 -14.58 21.03 -12.61
N SER A 293 -13.96 21.08 -11.44
CA SER A 293 -12.80 21.92 -11.16
C SER A 293 -11.56 21.04 -11.14
N ASP A 294 -10.50 21.46 -11.84
CA ASP A 294 -9.18 20.82 -11.79
C ASP A 294 -8.46 21.03 -10.44
N GLU A 295 -9.07 21.75 -9.49
CA GLU A 295 -8.57 21.86 -8.13
C GLU A 295 -8.67 20.51 -7.41
N HIS A 296 -7.53 19.89 -7.20
CA HIS A 296 -7.42 18.62 -6.49
C HIS A 296 -7.83 18.83 -5.02
N GLY A 297 -8.88 18.12 -4.57
CA GLY A 297 -9.32 18.14 -3.17
C GLY A 297 -8.40 17.38 -2.20
N ILE A 298 -7.31 16.78 -2.70
CA ILE A 298 -6.31 16.10 -1.89
C ILE A 298 -5.32 17.13 -1.39
N MET A 299 -5.24 17.27 -0.07
CA MET A 299 -4.33 18.19 0.58
C MET A 299 -2.88 17.72 0.41
N THR A 300 -2.05 18.51 -0.29
CA THR A 300 -0.63 18.22 -0.51
C THR A 300 0.27 18.65 0.66
N VAL A 301 -0.26 19.43 1.60
CA VAL A 301 0.43 19.90 2.80
C VAL A 301 -0.44 19.59 4.02
N PRO A 302 0.10 18.99 5.10
CA PRO A 302 -0.66 18.76 6.31
C PRO A 302 -1.25 20.07 6.86
N LEU A 303 -2.50 20.02 7.35
CA LEU A 303 -3.22 21.16 7.96
C LEU A 303 -2.52 21.64 9.24
N ARG A 304 -1.45 22.42 9.07
CA ARG A 304 -0.69 22.99 10.18
C ARG A 304 -1.16 24.39 10.55
N THR A 305 -1.81 25.10 9.64
CA THR A 305 -2.31 26.46 9.88
C THR A 305 -3.55 26.69 9.02
N ILE A 306 -4.65 27.16 9.63
CA ILE A 306 -5.86 27.58 8.93
C ILE A 306 -6.01 29.10 9.04
N VAL A 307 -6.23 29.72 7.89
CA VAL A 307 -6.56 31.14 7.69
C VAL A 307 -8.06 31.30 7.93
N LYS A 308 -8.46 32.18 8.85
CA LYS A 308 -9.88 32.54 9.03
C LYS A 308 -10.41 33.26 7.78
N PRO A 309 -11.71 33.18 7.45
CA PRO A 309 -12.29 34.01 6.39
C PRO A 309 -11.95 35.50 6.63
N GLY A 310 -11.21 36.11 5.70
CA GLY A 310 -10.73 37.51 5.79
C GLY A 310 -9.26 37.70 6.18
N ASN A 311 -8.55 36.63 6.57
CA ASN A 311 -7.09 36.67 6.65
C ASN A 311 -6.49 36.67 5.22
N PRO A 312 -5.32 37.30 5.00
CA PRO A 312 -4.66 37.26 3.70
C PRO A 312 -4.38 35.80 3.29
N PRO A 313 -4.54 35.45 2.00
CA PRO A 313 -4.23 34.11 1.52
C PRO A 313 -2.78 33.77 1.90
N ILE A 314 -2.56 32.54 2.37
CA ILE A 314 -1.19 32.02 2.54
C ILE A 314 -0.52 32.15 1.19
N GLU A 315 0.57 32.92 1.10
CA GLU A 315 1.39 32.91 -0.09
C GLU A 315 1.83 31.45 -0.30
N PRO A 316 1.46 30.81 -1.42
CA PRO A 316 1.92 29.48 -1.71
C PRO A 316 3.43 29.47 -1.61
N LEU A 317 4.00 28.45 -0.96
CA LEU A 317 5.44 28.19 -1.07
C LEU A 317 5.73 28.10 -2.57
N LYS A 318 6.46 29.10 -3.09
CA LYS A 318 6.82 29.16 -4.50
C LYS A 318 7.63 27.90 -4.79
N GLU A 319 7.14 27.11 -5.74
CA GLU A 319 7.71 25.85 -6.21
C GLU A 319 7.69 24.73 -5.17
N ILE A 320 6.53 24.08 -5.00
CA ILE A 320 6.48 22.70 -4.51
C ILE A 320 5.85 21.87 -5.62
N GLU A 321 6.68 21.07 -6.28
CA GLU A 321 6.21 20.03 -7.21
C GLU A 321 5.23 19.11 -6.46
N THR A 322 4.10 18.83 -7.09
CA THR A 322 3.07 17.91 -6.60
C THR A 322 3.65 16.51 -6.44
N GLY A 323 4.06 16.18 -5.21
CA GLY A 323 4.60 14.87 -4.84
C GLY A 323 4.69 14.72 -3.31
N PRO A 324 4.87 13.49 -2.78
CA PRO A 324 5.15 13.29 -1.36
C PRO A 324 6.35 14.15 -0.95
N PRO A 325 6.37 14.73 0.28
CA PRO A 325 7.43 15.64 0.70
C PRO A 325 8.78 14.96 0.48
N GLU A 326 9.63 15.61 -0.31
CA GLU A 326 10.91 15.04 -0.69
C GLU A 326 11.73 14.67 0.56
N PRO A 327 12.38 13.50 0.57
CA PRO A 327 13.12 13.05 1.73
C PRO A 327 14.24 14.06 2.02
N PHE A 328 14.22 14.65 3.22
CA PHE A 328 15.23 15.62 3.66
C PHE A 328 16.40 14.97 4.42
N VAL A 329 16.41 13.62 4.48
CA VAL A 329 17.45 12.83 5.15
C VAL A 329 17.98 11.73 4.25
N TYR A 330 19.29 11.71 4.10
CA TYR A 330 20.07 10.78 3.28
C TYR A 330 20.93 9.87 4.16
N PHE A 331 20.87 8.56 3.92
CA PHE A 331 21.75 7.56 4.52
C PHE A 331 22.90 7.21 3.59
N ALA A 332 24.11 7.60 4.00
CA ALA A 332 25.35 7.30 3.31
C ALA A 332 26.06 6.12 3.97
N TYR A 333 26.40 5.09 3.20
CA TYR A 333 27.16 3.92 3.66
C TYR A 333 28.48 3.70 2.88
N GLY A 334 28.78 4.60 1.95
CA GLY A 334 29.95 4.54 1.06
C GLY A 334 30.83 5.79 1.17
N PRO A 335 31.45 6.26 0.08
CA PRO A 335 32.39 7.38 0.13
C PRO A 335 31.71 8.71 0.49
N ASN A 336 30.40 8.82 0.28
CA ASN A 336 29.59 9.97 0.71
C ASN A 336 29.41 10.05 2.23
N MET A 337 29.91 9.07 3.00
CA MET A 337 30.08 9.24 4.44
C MET A 337 31.07 10.37 4.77
N SER A 338 31.97 10.75 3.86
CA SER A 338 32.84 11.90 4.09
C SER A 338 32.09 13.21 3.82
N THR A 339 31.96 14.06 4.85
CA THR A 339 31.25 15.35 4.75
C THR A 339 31.85 16.23 3.66
N ALA A 340 33.18 16.30 3.60
CA ALA A 340 33.90 17.14 2.62
C ALA A 340 33.63 16.73 1.17
N ARG A 341 33.40 15.43 0.94
CA ARG A 341 33.03 14.91 -0.38
C ARG A 341 31.57 15.20 -0.69
N LEU A 342 30.67 14.90 0.24
CA LEU A 342 29.23 15.08 0.05
C LEU A 342 28.88 16.55 -0.22
N ARG A 343 29.52 17.49 0.49
CA ARG A 343 29.33 18.94 0.31
C ARG A 343 29.65 19.47 -1.09
N LYS A 344 30.41 18.74 -1.90
CA LYS A 344 30.67 19.14 -3.31
C LYS A 344 29.41 19.02 -4.17
N HIS A 345 28.53 18.10 -3.81
CA HIS A 345 27.27 17.85 -4.52
C HIS A 345 26.08 18.43 -3.74
N MET A 346 26.15 18.44 -2.40
CA MET A 346 25.11 18.94 -1.49
C MET A 346 25.69 19.92 -0.45
N PRO A 347 25.93 21.19 -0.81
CA PRO A 347 26.50 22.19 0.09
C PRO A 347 25.77 22.34 1.43
N SER A 348 24.44 22.13 1.45
CA SER A 348 23.61 22.26 2.65
C SER A 348 23.77 21.12 3.66
N CYS A 349 24.49 20.04 3.32
CA CYS A 349 24.44 18.80 4.09
C CYS A 349 24.99 18.96 5.52
N LYS A 350 24.23 18.45 6.51
CA LYS A 350 24.61 18.43 7.93
C LYS A 350 24.55 17.00 8.48
N PRO A 351 25.63 16.51 9.12
CA PRO A 351 25.60 15.18 9.73
C PRO A 351 24.63 15.17 10.92
N LEU A 352 23.76 14.17 10.95
CA LEU A 352 22.78 13.93 12.03
C LEU A 352 23.27 12.87 13.02
N GLY A 353 24.14 11.95 12.58
CA GLY A 353 24.67 10.87 13.41
C GLY A 353 24.79 9.55 12.63
N THR A 354 25.24 8.49 13.31
CA THR A 354 25.34 7.15 12.74
C THR A 354 24.01 6.41 12.80
N ALA A 355 23.75 5.56 11.81
CA ALA A 355 22.58 4.69 11.80
C ALA A 355 22.91 3.32 11.19
N THR A 356 22.07 2.35 11.51
CA THR A 356 22.19 0.95 11.14
C THR A 356 21.03 0.56 10.22
N LEU A 357 21.34 0.04 9.04
CA LEU A 357 20.39 -0.51 8.09
C LEU A 357 20.35 -2.05 8.26
N PRO A 358 19.31 -2.62 8.88
CA PRO A 358 19.19 -4.07 9.07
C PRO A 358 18.85 -4.81 7.77
N GLY A 359 19.17 -6.09 7.69
CA GLY A 359 18.85 -6.97 6.56
C GLY A 359 19.65 -6.67 5.29
N HIS A 360 20.79 -5.99 5.44
CA HIS A 360 21.65 -5.60 4.34
C HIS A 360 23.11 -5.90 4.68
N ALA A 361 23.89 -6.27 3.67
CA ALA A 361 25.33 -6.48 3.76
C ALA A 361 26.06 -5.45 2.90
N LEU A 362 27.19 -4.93 3.39
CA LEU A 362 28.02 -3.99 2.65
C LEU A 362 28.93 -4.76 1.68
N HIS A 363 28.74 -4.57 0.37
CA HIS A 363 29.57 -5.17 -0.68
C HIS A 363 30.26 -4.11 -1.54
N PHE A 364 31.43 -4.42 -2.10
CA PHE A 364 32.16 -3.55 -3.04
C PHE A 364 32.06 -4.07 -4.49
N HIS A 365 30.87 -4.49 -4.89
CA HIS A 365 30.63 -5.19 -6.16
C HIS A 365 29.84 -4.38 -7.20
N LYS A 366 29.51 -3.11 -6.92
CA LYS A 366 28.77 -2.29 -7.89
C LYS A 366 29.71 -1.83 -8.99
N ARG A 367 29.46 -2.27 -10.23
CA ARG A 367 30.26 -1.92 -11.42
C ARG A 367 30.14 -0.44 -11.74
N SER A 368 31.28 0.26 -11.74
CA SER A 368 31.38 1.64 -12.21
C SER A 368 31.94 1.71 -13.63
N ILE A 369 31.77 2.87 -14.27
CA ILE A 369 32.34 3.19 -15.60
C ILE A 369 33.87 3.01 -15.59
N ASP A 370 34.50 3.24 -14.44
CA ASP A 370 35.94 3.05 -14.25
C ASP A 370 36.40 1.59 -14.08
N LYS A 371 35.49 0.63 -14.25
CA LYS A 371 35.67 -0.82 -14.10
C LYS A 371 36.04 -1.28 -12.67
N SER A 372 35.96 -0.42 -11.67
CA SER A 372 36.10 -0.82 -10.26
C SER A 372 34.77 -1.12 -9.60
N GLY A 373 34.85 -1.84 -8.48
CA GLY A 373 33.75 -2.08 -7.58
C GLY A 373 33.47 -0.89 -6.66
N LYS A 374 32.20 -0.53 -6.50
CA LYS A 374 31.69 0.52 -5.59
C LYS A 374 30.78 -0.10 -4.53
N CYS A 375 30.50 0.66 -3.47
CA CYS A 375 29.74 0.20 -2.31
C CYS A 375 28.29 -0.10 -2.69
N ASN A 376 27.74 -1.19 -2.20
CA ASN A 376 26.33 -1.51 -2.29
C ASN A 376 25.86 -2.02 -0.93
N ALA A 377 24.73 -1.51 -0.44
CA ALA A 377 23.99 -2.14 0.64
C ALA A 377 23.12 -3.24 0.03
N PHE A 378 23.69 -4.43 -0.15
CA PHE A 378 22.99 -5.54 -0.78
C PHE A 378 21.99 -6.15 0.18
N ALA A 379 20.72 -6.27 -0.23
CA ALA A 379 19.68 -6.89 0.57
C ALA A 379 20.04 -8.37 0.82
N SER A 380 20.33 -8.70 2.07
CA SER A 380 20.75 -10.01 2.53
C SER A 380 19.71 -10.41 3.57
N GLY A 381 18.86 -11.39 3.27
CA GLY A 381 17.80 -11.87 4.18
C GLY A 381 18.29 -12.52 5.49
N ASN A 382 19.54 -12.26 5.89
CA ASN A 382 20.19 -12.69 7.12
C ASN A 382 20.25 -11.52 8.13
N ASP A 383 20.72 -11.79 9.36
CA ASP A 383 20.91 -10.79 10.44
C ASP A 383 22.04 -9.76 10.19
N ASN A 384 22.52 -9.62 8.95
CA ASN A 384 23.56 -8.66 8.59
C ASN A 384 23.01 -7.23 8.63
N SER A 385 23.88 -6.28 8.95
CA SER A 385 23.54 -4.86 8.95
C SER A 385 24.62 -3.98 8.35
N VAL A 386 24.20 -2.88 7.73
CA VAL A 386 25.09 -1.85 7.20
C VAL A 386 25.07 -0.64 8.12
N ILE A 387 26.23 -0.25 8.66
CA ILE A 387 26.35 0.96 9.47
C ILE A 387 26.84 2.09 8.58
N GLY A 388 26.13 3.22 8.63
CA GLY A 388 26.43 4.42 7.84
C GLY A 388 26.11 5.71 8.59
N VAL A 389 26.08 6.82 7.88
CA VAL A 389 25.91 8.18 8.41
C VAL A 389 24.65 8.80 7.83
N LEU A 390 23.84 9.41 8.69
CA LEU A 390 22.69 10.20 8.30
C LEU A 390 23.09 11.65 8.07
N PHE A 391 22.65 12.22 6.96
CA PHE A 391 22.78 13.64 6.64
C PHE A 391 21.41 14.26 6.40
N SER A 392 21.14 15.42 6.98
CA SER A 392 20.06 16.29 6.50
C SER A 392 20.55 17.15 5.36
N PHE A 393 19.66 17.46 4.42
CA PHE A 393 19.95 18.28 3.24
C PHE A 393 18.72 19.06 2.77
N ASP A 394 18.95 20.09 1.97
CA ASP A 394 17.91 20.83 1.25
C ASP A 394 17.42 20.01 0.04
N PRO A 395 16.14 19.63 -0.05
CA PRO A 395 15.60 18.83 -1.15
C PRO A 395 15.95 19.35 -2.55
N ALA A 396 16.07 20.68 -2.74
CA ALA A 396 16.45 21.27 -4.02
C ALA A 396 17.86 20.84 -4.52
N GLU A 397 18.72 20.33 -3.63
CA GLU A 397 20.04 19.81 -3.96
C GLU A 397 20.03 18.32 -4.38
N ARG A 398 18.89 17.63 -4.26
CA ARG A 398 18.76 16.21 -4.57
C ARG A 398 19.15 15.87 -6.01
N GLY A 399 18.67 16.64 -6.99
CA GLY A 399 18.96 16.39 -8.40
C GLY A 399 20.45 16.36 -8.73
N LYS A 400 21.27 17.16 -8.03
CA LYS A 400 22.73 17.16 -8.17
C LYS A 400 23.38 15.89 -7.63
N LEU A 401 22.80 15.31 -6.57
CA LEU A 401 23.24 14.03 -6.03
C LEU A 401 22.81 12.87 -6.93
N ASP A 402 21.58 12.90 -7.45
CA ASP A 402 21.07 11.88 -8.39
C ASP A 402 21.95 11.78 -9.65
N GLU A 403 22.35 12.93 -10.21
CA GLU A 403 23.28 12.99 -11.34
C GLU A 403 24.67 12.44 -10.97
N ALA A 404 25.18 12.76 -9.77
CA ALA A 404 26.49 12.32 -9.31
C ALA A 404 26.57 10.82 -9.01
N GLU A 405 25.51 10.23 -8.47
CA GLU A 405 25.39 8.79 -8.22
C GLU A 405 25.08 8.01 -9.50
N GLY A 406 24.63 8.68 -10.56
CA GLY A 406 24.25 8.07 -11.82
C GLY A 406 22.97 7.24 -11.67
N VAL A 407 21.93 7.84 -11.08
CA VAL A 407 20.60 7.23 -10.97
C VAL A 407 20.09 6.86 -12.36
N GLY A 408 19.68 5.59 -12.53
CA GLY A 408 19.30 5.03 -13.84
C GLY A 408 20.47 4.46 -14.65
N SER A 409 21.72 4.64 -14.22
CA SER A 409 22.94 4.08 -14.82
C SER A 409 23.80 3.33 -13.79
N GLY A 410 23.12 2.61 -12.89
CA GLY A 410 23.71 1.60 -11.99
C GLY A 410 23.33 1.70 -10.52
N TYR A 411 22.79 2.84 -10.07
CA TYR A 411 22.09 2.96 -8.79
C TYR A 411 20.62 3.35 -9.02
N LYS A 412 19.75 2.96 -8.08
CA LYS A 412 18.38 3.47 -7.95
C LYS A 412 18.20 4.11 -6.59
N HIS A 413 17.35 5.14 -6.50
CA HIS A 413 16.92 5.65 -5.20
C HIS A 413 16.04 4.59 -4.50
N ALA A 414 16.18 4.51 -3.18
CA ALA A 414 15.37 3.64 -2.34
C ALA A 414 15.08 4.33 -1.02
N MET A 415 13.87 4.16 -0.50
CA MET A 415 13.53 4.54 0.87
C MET A 415 13.77 3.32 1.76
N VAL A 416 14.67 3.45 2.72
CA VAL A 416 15.03 2.37 3.65
C VAL A 416 14.77 2.80 5.08
N THR A 417 14.43 1.84 5.94
CA THR A 417 14.28 2.09 7.39
C THR A 417 15.60 1.81 8.08
N VAL A 418 16.19 2.84 8.70
CA VAL A 418 17.43 2.73 9.47
C VAL A 418 17.15 2.92 10.96
N ILE A 419 18.03 2.39 11.80
CA ILE A 419 17.97 2.47 13.26
C ILE A 419 19.12 3.35 13.75
N ASN A 420 18.85 4.46 14.41
CA ASN A 420 19.90 5.33 14.97
C ASN A 420 20.56 4.74 16.24
N ASP A 421 21.58 5.42 16.75
CA ASP A 421 22.29 5.10 17.99
C ASP A 421 21.39 4.98 19.24
N LYS A 422 20.22 5.61 19.22
CA LYS A 422 19.20 5.56 20.28
C LYS A 422 18.17 4.44 20.08
N GLY A 423 18.35 3.57 19.07
CA GLY A 423 17.43 2.48 18.75
C GLY A 423 16.14 2.91 18.03
N ARG A 424 16.04 4.16 17.57
CA ARG A 424 14.86 4.70 16.88
C ARG A 424 14.91 4.39 15.39
N ARG A 425 13.78 3.97 14.83
CA ARG A 425 13.65 3.66 13.40
C ARG A 425 13.26 4.92 12.62
N ARG A 426 13.74 5.04 11.38
CA ARG A 426 13.44 6.17 10.50
C ARG A 426 13.55 5.78 9.04
N LYS A 427 12.52 6.11 8.24
CA LYS A 427 12.60 6.01 6.77
C LYS A 427 13.43 7.15 6.19
N VAL A 428 14.43 6.81 5.38
CA VAL A 428 15.39 7.75 4.81
C VAL A 428 15.76 7.36 3.38
N LEU A 429 16.21 8.34 2.60
CA LEU A 429 16.70 8.13 1.24
C LEU A 429 18.06 7.42 1.27
N THR A 430 18.24 6.44 0.40
CA THR A 430 19.56 5.88 0.07
C THR A 430 19.62 5.47 -1.40
N TYR A 431 20.79 5.03 -1.85
CA TYR A 431 20.99 4.53 -3.21
C TYR A 431 21.40 3.07 -3.17
N LEU A 432 20.75 2.20 -3.94
CA LEU A 432 21.05 0.77 -4.02
C LEU A 432 21.44 0.39 -5.44
N ALA A 433 22.42 -0.50 -5.59
CA ALA A 433 22.86 -0.94 -6.92
C ALA A 433 21.74 -1.71 -7.62
N THR A 434 21.59 -1.52 -8.93
CA THR A 434 20.67 -2.34 -9.74
C THR A 434 21.32 -3.69 -10.09
N PRO A 435 20.53 -4.78 -10.20
CA PRO A 435 21.08 -6.13 -10.45
C PRO A 435 22.01 -6.22 -11.67
N ASP A 436 21.72 -5.49 -12.75
CA ASP A 436 22.51 -5.49 -13.99
C ASP A 436 23.93 -4.88 -13.85
N TYR A 437 24.18 -4.22 -12.72
CA TYR A 437 25.44 -3.54 -12.41
C TYR A 437 26.14 -4.15 -11.20
N ILE A 438 25.76 -5.35 -10.77
CA ILE A 438 26.42 -6.10 -9.70
C ILE A 438 27.37 -7.13 -10.31
N ASP A 439 28.62 -7.15 -9.83
CA ASP A 439 29.64 -8.11 -10.22
C ASP A 439 30.57 -8.39 -9.03
N ASP A 440 30.41 -9.56 -8.41
CA ASP A 440 31.15 -9.97 -7.21
C ASP A 440 32.65 -10.19 -7.45
N SER A 441 33.10 -10.24 -8.71
CA SER A 441 34.53 -10.34 -9.03
C SER A 441 35.27 -9.00 -8.93
N LEU A 442 34.53 -7.89 -8.83
CA LEU A 442 35.11 -6.56 -8.79
C LEU A 442 35.73 -6.22 -7.44
N LYS A 443 36.79 -5.42 -7.49
CA LYS A 443 37.46 -4.86 -6.31
C LYS A 443 37.45 -3.33 -6.37
N PRO A 444 37.37 -2.63 -5.22
CA PRO A 444 37.47 -1.18 -5.19
C PRO A 444 38.91 -0.72 -5.44
N TYR A 445 39.07 0.49 -5.99
CA TYR A 445 40.38 1.13 -6.01
C TYR A 445 40.79 1.58 -4.61
N GLY A 446 42.11 1.58 -4.33
CA GLY A 446 42.66 2.00 -3.03
C GLY A 446 42.16 3.37 -2.58
N TRP A 447 42.24 4.38 -3.45
CA TRP A 447 41.75 5.74 -3.14
C TRP A 447 40.25 5.78 -2.82
N TYR A 448 39.45 4.88 -3.40
CA TYR A 448 38.01 4.82 -3.15
C TYR A 448 37.73 4.25 -1.77
N LYS A 449 38.39 3.14 -1.42
CA LYS A 449 38.34 2.54 -0.08
C LYS A 449 38.81 3.55 0.99
N ASP A 450 39.83 4.34 0.70
CA ASP A 450 40.33 5.37 1.63
C ASP A 450 39.26 6.42 1.95
N PHE A 451 38.41 6.82 0.99
CA PHE A 451 37.28 7.73 1.28
C PHE A 451 36.23 7.10 2.20
N VAL A 452 35.93 5.82 2.00
CA VAL A 452 34.97 5.09 2.84
C VAL A 452 35.51 4.97 4.27
N LEU A 453 36.80 4.64 4.41
CA LEU A 453 37.48 4.58 5.70
C LEU A 453 37.54 5.96 6.39
N ALA A 454 37.83 7.03 5.63
CA ALA A 454 37.89 8.38 6.16
C ALA A 454 36.52 8.84 6.67
N GLY A 455 35.45 8.66 5.89
CA GLY A 455 34.09 9.01 6.30
C GLY A 455 33.60 8.18 7.50
N GLY A 456 33.93 6.89 7.53
CA GLY A 456 33.61 6.02 8.66
C GLY A 456 34.27 6.49 9.96
N LYS A 457 35.55 6.88 9.90
CA LYS A 457 36.28 7.41 11.06
C LYS A 457 35.83 8.82 11.46
N GLU A 458 35.52 9.68 10.49
CA GLU A 458 35.05 11.06 10.68
C GLU A 458 33.81 11.11 11.59
N HIS A 459 32.87 10.19 11.37
CA HIS A 459 31.59 10.15 12.09
C HIS A 459 31.51 9.09 13.20
N GLY A 460 32.63 8.45 13.53
CA GLY A 460 32.72 7.54 14.68
C GLY A 460 31.98 6.21 14.49
N LEU A 461 31.99 5.62 13.30
CA LEU A 461 31.50 4.26 13.11
C LEU A 461 32.26 3.27 14.01
N PRO A 462 31.62 2.18 14.48
CA PRO A 462 32.27 1.21 15.37
C PRO A 462 33.60 0.69 14.79
N PRO A 463 34.72 0.75 15.52
CA PRO A 463 36.03 0.34 15.02
C PRO A 463 36.06 -1.11 14.50
N GLU A 464 35.34 -2.00 15.17
CA GLU A 464 35.13 -3.40 14.78
C GLU A 464 34.44 -3.52 13.42
N TYR A 465 33.41 -2.71 13.18
CA TYR A 465 32.70 -2.68 11.90
C TYR A 465 33.61 -2.18 10.76
N ILE A 466 34.38 -1.13 11.02
CA ILE A 466 35.36 -0.60 10.06
C ILE A 466 36.41 -1.67 9.74
N ALA A 467 36.93 -2.37 10.75
CA ALA A 467 37.95 -3.40 10.57
C ALA A 467 37.43 -4.58 9.73
N GLU A 468 36.24 -5.08 10.07
CA GLU A 468 35.66 -6.29 9.48
C GLU A 468 35.10 -6.07 8.08
N TYR A 469 34.38 -4.98 7.82
CA TYR A 469 33.61 -4.80 6.57
C TYR A 469 34.22 -3.80 5.58
N ILE A 470 35.14 -2.94 6.03
CA ILE A 470 35.73 -1.90 5.18
C ILE A 470 37.24 -2.12 5.01
N GLN A 471 37.98 -2.31 6.10
CA GLN A 471 39.44 -2.43 6.07
C GLN A 471 39.91 -3.80 5.56
N SER A 472 39.16 -4.87 5.81
CA SER A 472 39.47 -6.23 5.34
C SER A 472 39.38 -6.38 3.81
N VAL A 473 38.61 -5.53 3.13
CA VAL A 473 38.33 -5.63 1.70
C VAL A 473 39.60 -5.39 0.87
N GLU A 474 39.94 -6.34 -0.01
CA GLU A 474 41.10 -6.21 -0.89
C GLU A 474 40.88 -5.09 -1.93
N ALA A 475 41.81 -4.14 -2.00
CA ALA A 475 41.74 -3.04 -2.95
C ALA A 475 42.82 -3.16 -4.02
N ILE A 476 42.51 -2.72 -5.24
CA ILE A 476 43.42 -2.73 -6.38
C ILE A 476 43.97 -1.32 -6.63
N GLU A 477 45.16 -1.22 -7.22
CA GLU A 477 45.69 0.05 -7.69
C GLU A 477 44.93 0.53 -8.92
N ASP A 478 44.74 1.84 -9.01
CA ASP A 478 44.09 2.47 -10.14
C ASP A 478 45.08 2.56 -11.34
N PRO A 479 44.78 1.95 -12.49
CA PRO A 479 45.63 2.05 -13.68
C PRO A 479 45.83 3.51 -14.16
N ASN A 480 44.90 4.40 -13.83
CA ASN A 480 44.98 5.83 -14.14
C ASN A 480 45.64 6.61 -13.00
N LYS A 481 46.98 6.73 -13.05
CA LYS A 481 47.79 7.45 -12.06
C LYS A 481 47.41 8.93 -11.88
N THR A 482 46.87 9.58 -12.90
CA THR A 482 46.43 10.98 -12.83
C THR A 482 45.16 11.11 -11.99
N ARG A 483 44.21 10.17 -12.14
CA ARG A 483 42.99 10.11 -11.33
C ARG A 483 43.31 9.78 -9.87
N ASP A 484 44.14 8.76 -9.64
CA ASP A 484 44.56 8.36 -8.29
C ASP A 484 45.17 9.55 -7.51
N ARG A 485 46.12 10.26 -8.13
CA ARG A 485 46.74 11.45 -7.52
C ARG A 485 45.72 12.52 -7.18
N LYS A 486 44.79 12.85 -8.09
CA LYS A 486 43.75 13.86 -7.86
C LYS A 486 42.81 13.49 -6.70
N GLN A 487 42.43 12.21 -6.61
CA GLN A 487 41.54 11.70 -5.57
C GLN A 487 42.24 11.68 -4.20
N ARG A 488 43.50 11.24 -4.15
CA ARG A 488 44.31 11.26 -2.92
C ARG A 488 44.59 12.68 -2.42
N THR A 489 44.83 13.65 -3.30
CA THR A 489 44.95 15.07 -2.91
C THR A 489 43.65 15.62 -2.30
N THR A 490 42.50 15.17 -2.82
CA THR A 490 41.19 15.54 -2.28
C THR A 490 40.96 14.95 -0.88
N LEU A 491 41.41 13.72 -0.64
CA LEU A 491 41.36 13.06 0.67
C LEU A 491 42.26 13.77 1.70
N GLY A 492 43.43 14.26 1.27
CA GLY A 492 44.44 14.89 2.13
C GLY A 492 44.25 16.39 2.40
N SER A 493 43.14 17.00 1.98
CA SER A 493 42.82 18.39 2.29
C SER A 493 41.76 18.43 3.41
N PRO A 494 42.15 18.55 4.70
CA PRO A 494 41.17 18.79 5.74
C PRO A 494 40.54 20.16 5.48
N GLY A 495 39.21 20.23 5.44
CA GLY A 495 38.48 21.49 5.31
C GLY A 495 38.97 22.47 6.38
N ARG A 496 39.47 23.62 5.92
CA ARG A 496 39.68 24.79 6.77
C ARG A 496 38.37 25.43 7.17
#